data_AF-A0A931Z0R7-F1
#
_entry.id   AF-A0A931Z0R7-F1
#
_cell.length_a   1.000
_cell.length_b   1.000
_cell.length_c   1.000
_cell.angle_alpha   90.00
_cell.angle_beta   90.00
_cell.angle_gamma   90.00
#
_symmetry.space_group_name_H-M   'P 1'
#
loop_
_entity.id
_entity.type
_entity.pdbx_description
1 polymer ?
#
loop_
_entity_poly.entity_id
_entity_poly.type
_entity_poly.pdbx_seq_one_letter_code
_entity_poly.pdbx_strand_id
1 'polypeptide(L)'
;GGGGYDLPNVARGWTAAWAAMNGVELPGVLPTAFAPDMRRYAFATPSLWDAPHAQPEPRRVRAEEYVQRQIQSIRRLIFPVHGL
;
A
#
# COMPACT_ATOMS: atom_id res chain seq x y z
N GLY A 1 5.49 -8.27 -8.23
CA GLY A 1 6.65 -7.92 -7.37
C GLY A 1 7.21 -6.58 -7.78
N GLY A 2 8.06 -5.99 -6.96
CA GLY A 2 8.77 -4.73 -7.24
C GLY A 2 9.68 -4.35 -6.07
N GLY A 3 10.10 -3.09 -6.01
CA GLY A 3 10.86 -2.57 -4.87
C GLY A 3 10.07 -2.62 -3.55
N GLY A 4 10.79 -2.78 -2.45
CA GLY A 4 10.26 -2.81 -1.10
C GLY A 4 11.38 -3.21 -0.14
N TYR A 5 11.68 -2.35 0.84
CA TYR A 5 12.94 -2.41 1.59
C TYR A 5 12.74 -2.72 3.08
N ASP A 6 11.48 -2.81 3.50
CA ASP A 6 11.06 -3.37 4.77
C ASP A 6 10.37 -4.72 4.49
N LEU A 7 11.09 -5.82 4.75
CA LEU A 7 10.64 -7.16 4.36
C LEU A 7 9.32 -7.59 5.02
N PRO A 8 9.09 -7.36 6.33
CA PRO A 8 7.77 -7.52 6.94
C PRO A 8 6.66 -6.75 6.21
N ASN A 9 6.91 -5.48 5.84
CA ASN A 9 5.90 -4.67 5.16
C ASN A 9 5.65 -5.16 3.73
N VAL A 10 6.68 -5.65 3.05
CA VAL A 10 6.56 -6.29 1.74
C VAL A 10 5.65 -7.51 1.83
N ALA A 11 5.87 -8.39 2.81
CA ALA A 11 5.05 -9.57 3.01
C ALA A 11 3.57 -9.20 3.28
N ARG A 12 3.32 -8.22 4.16
CA ARG A 12 1.96 -7.73 4.45
C ARG A 12 1.29 -7.09 3.24
N GLY A 13 2.02 -6.23 2.53
CA GLY A 13 1.55 -5.55 1.32
C GLY A 13 1.19 -6.51 0.19
N TRP A 14 2.02 -7.53 -0.05
CA TRP A 14 1.70 -8.55 -1.06
C TRP A 14 0.57 -9.48 -0.65
N THR A 15 0.41 -9.76 0.65
CA THR A 15 -0.75 -10.51 1.16
C THR A 15 -2.05 -9.73 0.94
N ALA A 16 -2.04 -8.43 1.22
CA ALA A 16 -3.18 -7.54 0.97
C ALA A 16 -3.52 -7.43 -0.53
N ALA A 17 -2.52 -7.27 -1.39
CA ALA A 17 -2.72 -7.23 -2.84
C ALA A 17 -3.30 -8.56 -3.38
N TRP A 18 -2.77 -9.69 -2.90
CA TRP A 18 -3.30 -11.01 -3.24
C TRP A 18 -4.78 -11.12 -2.85
N ALA A 19 -5.14 -10.72 -1.63
CA ALA A 19 -6.52 -10.80 -1.16
C ALA A 19 -7.47 -9.92 -1.99
N ALA A 20 -7.06 -8.68 -2.30
CA ALA A 20 -7.82 -7.77 -3.15
C ALA A 20 -8.04 -8.35 -4.57
N MET A 21 -7.01 -8.94 -5.18
CA MET A 21 -7.12 -9.58 -6.50
C MET A 21 -8.05 -10.80 -6.50
N ASN A 22 -8.23 -11.46 -5.34
CA ASN A 22 -9.05 -12.65 -5.21
C ASN A 22 -10.42 -12.38 -4.55
N GLY A 23 -10.76 -11.11 -4.26
CA GLY A 23 -12.02 -10.78 -3.58
C GLY A 23 -12.12 -11.34 -2.16
N VAL A 24 -10.98 -11.55 -1.50
CA VAL A 24 -10.91 -12.06 -0.12
C VAL A 24 -10.77 -10.90 0.85
N GLU A 25 -11.60 -10.86 1.88
CA GLU A 25 -11.43 -9.94 2.99
C GLU A 25 -10.45 -10.51 4.03
N LEU A 26 -9.49 -9.70 4.45
CA LEU A 26 -8.51 -10.09 5.46
C LEU A 26 -8.82 -9.46 6.83
N PRO A 27 -8.69 -10.22 7.92
CA PRO A 27 -8.65 -9.65 9.26
C PRO A 27 -7.50 -8.65 9.39
N GLY A 28 -7.71 -7.58 10.16
CA GLY A 28 -6.65 -6.60 10.44
C GLY A 28 -5.51 -7.13 11.32
N VAL A 29 -5.70 -8.28 11.96
CA VAL A 29 -4.72 -8.94 12.84
C VAL A 29 -4.21 -10.21 12.15
N LEU A 30 -2.89 -10.44 12.23
CA LEU A 30 -2.23 -11.63 11.70
C LEU A 30 -2.70 -12.88 12.46
N PRO A 31 -2.83 -14.04 11.78
CA PRO A 31 -3.30 -15.27 12.41
C PRO A 31 -2.40 -15.68 13.58
N THR A 32 -2.97 -16.20 14.67
CA THR A 32 -2.21 -16.72 15.82
C THR A 32 -1.21 -17.82 15.41
N ALA A 33 -1.57 -18.63 14.41
CA ALA A 33 -0.69 -19.66 13.85
C ALA A 33 0.61 -19.08 13.24
N PHE A 34 0.64 -17.80 12.88
CA PHE A 34 1.81 -17.10 12.33
C PHE A 34 2.76 -16.56 13.41
N ALA A 35 2.40 -16.65 14.70
CA ALA A 35 3.22 -16.11 15.80
C ALA A 35 4.69 -16.62 15.85
N PRO A 36 5.01 -17.88 15.50
CA PRO A 36 6.40 -18.32 15.41
C PRO A 36 7.19 -17.56 14.34
N ASP A 37 6.56 -17.33 13.19
CA ASP A 37 7.16 -16.66 12.04
C ASP A 37 7.30 -15.16 12.24
N MET A 38 6.38 -14.54 13.00
CA MET A 38 6.52 -13.13 13.39
C MET A 38 7.86 -12.86 14.07
N ARG A 39 8.28 -13.72 15.00
CA ARG A 39 9.59 -13.60 15.65
C ARG A 39 10.73 -13.91 14.68
N ARG A 40 10.59 -14.96 13.88
CA ARG A 40 11.61 -15.38 12.92
C ARG A 40 11.92 -14.31 11.88
N TYR A 41 10.91 -13.56 11.45
CA TYR A 41 11.01 -12.55 10.40
C TYR A 41 10.94 -11.11 10.93
N ALA A 42 11.10 -10.92 12.24
CA ALA A 42 11.16 -9.61 12.89
C ALA A 42 9.96 -8.68 12.59
N PHE A 43 8.74 -9.24 12.59
CA PHE A 43 7.53 -8.43 12.50
C PHE A 43 7.37 -7.60 13.79
N ALA A 44 7.27 -6.28 13.63
CA ALA A 44 7.13 -5.35 14.75
C ALA A 44 5.73 -5.37 15.39
N THR A 45 4.71 -5.81 14.65
CA THR A 45 3.31 -5.76 15.07
C THR A 45 2.54 -6.99 14.59
N PRO A 46 1.55 -7.48 15.37
CA PRO A 46 0.60 -8.49 14.90
C PRO A 46 -0.45 -7.91 13.95
N SER A 47 -0.39 -6.63 13.60
CA SER A 47 -1.31 -6.01 12.64
C SER A 47 -0.88 -6.30 11.20
N LEU A 48 -1.85 -6.55 10.34
CA LEU A 48 -1.66 -6.54 8.89
C LEU A 48 -1.36 -5.11 8.39
N TRP A 49 -1.94 -4.10 9.04
CA TRP A 49 -1.88 -2.70 8.61
C TRP A 49 -0.97 -1.85 9.51
N ASP A 50 -0.29 -0.90 8.89
CA ASP A 50 0.43 0.13 9.64
C ASP A 50 -0.51 1.21 10.15
N ALA A 51 -0.13 1.85 11.25
CA ALA A 51 -0.76 3.09 11.65
C ALA A 51 -0.51 4.16 10.57
N PRO A 52 -1.49 5.04 10.29
CA PRO A 52 -1.29 6.13 9.35
C PRO A 52 -0.07 6.97 9.71
N HIS A 53 0.85 7.14 8.77
CA HIS A 53 2.01 7.99 8.96
C HIS A 53 1.68 9.42 8.51
N ALA A 54 1.71 10.37 9.46
CA ALA A 54 1.47 11.77 9.18
C ALA A 54 2.68 12.38 8.45
N GLN A 55 2.44 12.97 7.28
CA GLN A 55 3.44 13.76 6.57
C GLN A 55 3.36 15.23 6.98
N PRO A 56 4.48 15.97 7.06
CA PRO A 56 4.44 17.40 7.31
C PRO A 56 3.59 18.14 6.27
N GLU A 57 2.72 19.04 6.71
CA GLU A 57 1.70 19.66 5.84
C GLU A 57 2.24 20.29 4.56
N PRO A 58 3.35 21.08 4.58
CA PRO A 58 3.89 21.66 3.36
C PRO A 58 4.30 20.62 2.31
N ARG A 59 4.73 19.42 2.73
CA ARG A 59 5.07 18.33 1.81
C ARG A 59 3.82 17.67 1.26
N ARG A 60 2.82 17.44 2.10
CA ARG A 60 1.54 16.84 1.71
C ARG A 60 0.84 17.68 0.65
N VAL A 61 0.65 18.98 0.92
CA VAL A 61 -0.01 19.92 -0.02
C VAL A 61 0.70 19.95 -1.37
N ARG A 62 2.04 20.06 -1.38
CA ARG A 62 2.82 20.05 -2.65
C ARG A 62 2.67 18.74 -3.43
N ALA A 63 2.67 17.61 -2.74
CA ALA A 63 2.48 16.31 -3.37
C ALA A 63 1.07 16.18 -3.97
N GLU A 64 0.04 16.62 -3.23
CA GLU A 64 -1.35 16.62 -3.69
C GLU A 64 -1.53 17.49 -4.94
N GLU A 65 -1.05 18.73 -4.92
CA GLU A 65 -1.11 19.62 -6.08
C GLU A 65 -0.41 19.03 -7.31
N TYR A 66 0.76 18.42 -7.11
CA TYR A 66 1.50 17.78 -8.19
C TYR A 66 0.70 16.61 -8.79
N VAL A 67 0.17 15.72 -7.94
CA VAL A 67 -0.65 14.57 -8.36
C VAL A 67 -1.86 15.05 -9.15
N GLN A 68 -2.56 16.08 -8.69
CA GLN A 68 -3.71 16.63 -9.40
C GLN A 68 -3.33 17.13 -10.80
N ARG A 69 -2.21 17.85 -10.95
CA ARG A 69 -1.72 18.27 -12.27
C ARG A 69 -1.40 17.09 -13.19
N GLN A 70 -0.83 16.01 -12.65
CA GLN A 70 -0.55 14.79 -13.44
C GLN A 70 -1.85 14.10 -13.89
N ILE A 71 -2.83 13.96 -13.00
CA ILE A 71 -4.14 13.39 -13.33
C ILE A 71 -4.80 14.16 -14.47
N GLN A 72 -4.81 15.49 -14.41
CA GLN A 72 -5.39 16.30 -15.49
C GLN A 72 -4.62 16.14 -16.81
N SER A 73 -3.30 15.98 -16.74
CA SER A 73 -2.47 15.75 -17.93
C SER A 73 -2.76 14.38 -18.55
N ILE A 74 -2.89 13.33 -17.74
CA ILE A 74 -3.28 11.98 -18.19
C ILE A 74 -4.67 12.01 -18.84
N ARG A 75 -5.65 12.66 -18.20
CA ARG A 75 -7.02 12.79 -18.76
C ARG A 75 -7.04 13.50 -20.11
N ARG A 76 -6.23 14.55 -20.28
CA ARG A 76 -6.20 15.30 -21.53
C ARG A 76 -5.46 14.56 -22.65
N LEU A 77 -4.37 13.86 -22.30
CA LEU A 77 -3.43 13.34 -23.30
C LEU A 77 -3.62 11.85 -23.61
N ILE A 78 -4.04 11.06 -22.62
CA ILE A 78 -4.07 9.59 -22.72
C ILE A 78 -5.50 9.10 -22.89
N PHE A 79 -6.45 9.58 -22.10
CA PHE A 79 -7.83 9.05 -22.11
C PHE A 79 -8.50 9.10 -23.49
N PRO A 80 -8.41 10.21 -24.28
CA PRO A 80 -9.02 10.27 -25.60
C PRO A 80 -8.48 9.21 -26.58
N VAL A 81 -7.21 8.81 -26.42
CA VAL A 81 -6.59 7.77 -27.26
C VAL A 81 -7.20 6.40 -26.96
N HIS A 82 -7.69 6.17 -25.74
CA HIS A 82 -8.30 4.92 -25.30
C HIS A 82 -9.84 4.96 -25.22
N GLY A 83 -10.47 6.07 -25.62
CA GLY A 83 -11.93 6.24 -25.57
C GLY A 83 -12.51 6.33 -24.15
N LEU A 84 -11.71 6.83 -23.21
CA LEU A 84 -12.08 7.06 -21.80
C LEU A 84 -12.39 8.54 -21.52
#